data_AF-A0A2V2VVQ9-F1
#
_entry.id   AF-A0A2V2VVQ9-F1
#
_cell.length_a   1.000
_cell.length_b   1.000
_cell.length_c   1.000
_cell.angle_alpha   90.00
_cell.angle_beta   90.00
_cell.angle_gamma   90.00
#
_symmetry.space_group_name_H-M   'P 1'
#
loop_
_entity.id
_entity.type
_entity.pdbx_description
1 polymer ?
#
loop_
_entity_poly.entity_id
_entity_poly.type
_entity_poly.pdbx_seq_one_letter_code
_entity_poly.pdbx_strand_id
1 'polypeptide(L)'
;MNGGQKMDATAIVTNCPEENDVRAMCIWMKRNRPLQEQAEYWREVRGRMNNVGPILRSIFGKQACDDRIKACQQAVDGSTASELERNLGIGCCYSSNDSDLSRKLVRVVRVRRGNSIESPLNLLVSPHLERETLSRLENEMKQSDFIFFVLGFWDYAPPYLIGKCAVSAFLNEDFLRAIRIKIKELRPPGRREPHRCTERALRHELHQKRGSTATGTPFQSGCYGPLGAV
;
A
#
# COMPACT_ATOMS: atom_id res chain seq x y z
N MET A 1 7.72 45.57 -29.71
CA MET A 1 6.69 45.16 -28.71
C MET A 1 7.38 44.27 -27.70
N ASN A 2 7.52 44.74 -26.46
CA ASN A 2 8.22 44.04 -25.38
C ASN A 2 7.39 42.82 -24.93
N GLY A 3 7.97 41.62 -25.10
CA GLY A 3 7.46 40.41 -24.47
C GLY A 3 7.73 40.50 -22.97
N GLY A 4 6.69 40.78 -22.19
CA GLY A 4 6.77 40.76 -20.74
C GLY A 4 7.14 39.35 -20.28
N GLN A 5 8.35 39.18 -19.76
CA GLN A 5 8.70 38.03 -18.93
C GLN A 5 7.75 38.02 -17.73
N LYS A 6 6.81 37.07 -17.74
CA LYS A 6 5.98 36.76 -16.58
C LYS A 6 6.93 36.17 -15.55
N MET A 7 7.10 36.85 -14.43
CA MET A 7 7.86 36.35 -13.30
C MET A 7 7.26 35.01 -12.88
N ASP A 8 8.05 33.94 -12.92
CA ASP A 8 7.64 32.63 -12.43
C ASP A 8 7.32 32.75 -10.94
N ALA A 9 6.04 32.64 -10.61
CA ALA A 9 5.60 32.60 -9.23
C ALA A 9 6.23 31.37 -8.58
N THR A 10 7.11 31.58 -7.61
CA THR A 10 7.69 30.49 -6.83
C THR A 10 6.56 29.83 -6.02
N ALA A 11 6.12 28.65 -6.44
CA ALA A 11 5.06 27.93 -5.76
C ALA A 11 5.52 27.48 -4.37
N ILE A 12 4.91 28.04 -3.31
CA ILE A 12 5.14 27.59 -1.95
C ILE A 12 4.24 26.38 -1.71
N VAL A 13 4.83 25.18 -1.69
CA VAL A 13 4.12 23.96 -1.31
C VAL A 13 3.93 23.94 0.20
N THR A 14 2.76 24.34 0.70
CA THR A 14 2.40 24.16 2.11
C THR A 14 1.81 22.77 2.35
N ASN A 15 2.08 22.16 3.50
CA ASN A 15 1.40 20.92 3.85
C ASN A 15 -0.11 21.15 3.92
N CYS A 16 -0.89 20.20 3.42
CA CYS A 16 -2.33 20.18 3.67
C CYS A 16 -2.59 19.94 5.16
N PRO A 17 -3.67 20.53 5.73
CA PRO A 17 -4.05 20.25 7.11
C PRO A 17 -4.39 18.77 7.28
N GLU A 18 -3.99 18.19 8.40
CA GLU A 18 -4.31 16.82 8.76
C GLU A 18 -5.72 16.73 9.36
N GLU A 19 -6.22 15.50 9.56
CA GLU A 19 -7.56 15.28 10.13
C GLU A 19 -7.72 15.99 11.48
N ASN A 20 -6.70 15.94 12.33
CA ASN A 20 -6.74 16.57 13.66
C ASN A 20 -6.75 18.10 13.57
N ASP A 21 -6.06 18.69 12.58
CA ASP A 21 -6.08 20.13 12.35
C ASP A 21 -7.48 20.58 11.93
N VAL A 22 -8.09 19.88 10.98
CA VAL A 22 -9.47 20.15 10.54
C VAL A 22 -10.46 19.94 11.67
N ARG A 23 -10.27 18.91 12.50
CA ARG A 23 -11.11 18.66 13.68
C ARG A 23 -11.03 19.81 14.68
N ALA A 24 -9.82 20.31 14.96
CA ALA A 24 -9.62 21.46 15.82
C ALA A 24 -10.29 22.72 15.24
N MET A 25 -10.18 22.95 13.93
CA MET A 25 -10.90 24.03 13.24
C MET A 25 -12.42 23.90 13.40
N CYS A 26 -12.99 22.69 13.22
CA CYS A 26 -14.42 22.45 13.40
C CYS A 26 -14.90 22.77 14.83
N ILE A 27 -14.16 22.32 15.84
CA ILE A 27 -14.45 22.60 17.25
C ILE A 27 -14.42 24.11 17.49
N TRP A 28 -13.40 24.81 16.98
CA TRP A 28 -13.29 26.26 17.11
C TRP A 28 -14.44 27.02 16.42
N MET A 29 -14.81 26.64 15.20
CA MET A 29 -15.92 27.25 14.44
C MET A 29 -17.28 27.06 15.13
N LYS A 30 -17.46 25.97 15.87
CA LYS A 30 -18.68 25.64 16.60
C LYS A 30 -18.53 25.78 18.12
N ARG A 31 -17.54 26.55 18.59
CA ARG A 31 -17.16 26.66 20.01
C ARG A 31 -18.29 27.06 20.96
N ASN A 32 -19.25 27.84 20.47
CA ASN A 32 -20.40 28.32 21.25
C ASN A 32 -21.62 27.38 21.16
N ARG A 33 -21.50 26.24 20.46
CA ARG A 33 -22.58 25.27 20.26
C ARG A 33 -22.43 24.08 21.21
N PRO A 34 -23.53 23.38 21.53
CA PRO A 34 -23.48 22.15 22.31
C PRO A 34 -22.54 21.09 21.70
N LEU A 35 -21.98 20.22 22.54
CA LEU A 35 -21.05 19.17 22.10
C LEU A 35 -21.65 18.24 21.04
N GLN A 36 -22.96 17.98 21.10
CA GLN A 36 -23.66 17.17 20.10
C GLN A 36 -23.60 17.82 18.70
N GLU A 37 -23.94 19.11 18.59
CA GLU A 37 -23.87 19.84 17.32
C GLU A 37 -22.42 19.91 16.79
N GLN A 38 -21.43 20.03 17.69
CA GLN A 38 -20.02 19.98 17.29
C GLN A 38 -19.64 18.62 16.69
N ALA A 39 -20.10 17.53 17.29
CA ALA A 39 -19.86 16.17 16.81
C ALA A 39 -20.55 15.91 15.46
N GLU A 40 -21.79 16.37 15.29
CA GLU A 40 -22.53 16.28 14.03
C GLU A 40 -21.83 17.08 12.91
N TYR A 41 -21.43 18.32 13.20
CA TYR A 41 -20.68 19.15 12.27
C TYR A 41 -19.34 18.50 11.87
N TRP A 42 -18.60 17.94 12.83
CA TRP A 42 -17.37 17.21 12.54
C TRP A 42 -17.64 15.98 11.67
N ARG A 43 -18.71 15.22 11.93
CA ARG A 43 -19.08 14.05 11.12
C ARG A 43 -19.32 14.45 9.66
N GLU A 44 -20.00 15.56 9.42
CA GLU A 44 -20.22 16.09 8.07
C GLU A 44 -18.90 16.50 7.39
N VAL A 45 -18.06 17.28 8.08
CA VAL A 45 -16.78 17.76 7.52
C VAL A 45 -15.83 16.59 7.24
N ARG A 46 -15.75 15.61 8.15
CA ARG A 46 -14.97 14.37 7.93
C ARG A 46 -15.49 13.59 6.73
N GLY A 47 -16.81 13.47 6.56
CA GLY A 47 -17.41 12.84 5.38
C GLY A 47 -17.00 13.53 4.08
N ARG A 48 -17.03 14.87 4.06
CA ARG A 48 -16.55 15.65 2.91
C ARG A 48 -15.05 15.47 2.69
N MET A 49 -14.24 15.47 3.75
CA MET A 49 -12.79 15.23 3.66
C MET A 49 -12.47 13.86 3.03
N ASN A 50 -13.24 12.82 3.35
CA ASN A 50 -13.11 11.51 2.71
C ASN A 50 -13.38 11.53 1.20
N ASN A 51 -14.21 12.46 0.73
CA ASN A 51 -14.59 12.58 -0.68
C ASN A 51 -13.65 13.49 -1.48
N VAL A 52 -13.29 14.67 -0.94
CA VAL A 52 -12.54 15.70 -1.68
C VAL A 52 -11.17 16.04 -1.10
N GLY A 53 -10.80 15.40 0.00
CA GLY A 53 -9.53 15.64 0.71
C GLY A 53 -9.58 16.85 1.64
N PRO A 54 -8.46 17.20 2.29
CA PRO A 54 -8.36 18.31 3.25
C PRO A 54 -8.33 19.70 2.58
N ILE A 55 -9.14 19.91 1.53
CA ILE A 55 -9.26 21.20 0.85
C ILE A 55 -10.30 22.03 1.60
N LEU A 56 -9.82 22.94 2.45
CA LEU A 56 -10.64 23.73 3.37
C LEU A 56 -11.86 24.37 2.70
N ARG A 57 -11.66 24.95 1.51
CA ARG A 57 -12.74 25.57 0.72
C ARG A 57 -13.86 24.60 0.37
N SER A 58 -13.51 23.36 0.02
CA SER A 58 -14.48 22.33 -0.37
C SER A 58 -15.11 21.66 0.85
N ILE A 59 -14.36 21.38 1.91
CA ILE A 59 -14.91 20.65 3.07
C ILE A 59 -15.84 21.52 3.94
N PHE A 60 -15.60 22.83 4.03
CA PHE A 60 -16.46 23.72 4.81
C PHE A 60 -17.69 24.22 4.04
N GLY A 61 -17.69 24.18 2.71
CA GLY A 61 -18.83 24.56 1.87
C GLY A 61 -19.52 23.35 1.25
N LYS A 62 -20.79 23.09 1.60
CA LYS A 62 -21.54 21.94 1.05
C LYS A 62 -21.56 21.94 -0.49
N GLN A 63 -22.00 23.04 -1.09
CA GLN A 63 -22.05 23.17 -2.55
C GLN A 63 -20.65 23.03 -3.19
N ALA A 64 -19.63 23.65 -2.59
CA ALA A 64 -18.25 23.54 -3.09
C ALA A 64 -17.69 22.11 -2.97
N CYS A 65 -18.13 21.33 -2.00
CA CYS A 65 -17.84 19.90 -1.92
C CYS A 65 -18.51 19.15 -3.07
N ASP A 66 -19.83 19.34 -3.24
CA ASP A 66 -20.63 18.63 -4.23
C ASP A 66 -20.14 18.92 -5.66
N ASP A 67 -19.84 20.18 -5.96
CA ASP A 67 -19.27 20.61 -7.25
C ASP A 67 -17.89 19.98 -7.49
N ARG A 68 -17.05 19.92 -6.45
CA ARG A 68 -15.73 19.28 -6.58
C ARG A 68 -15.84 17.77 -6.77
N ILE A 69 -16.75 17.09 -6.08
CA ILE A 69 -17.00 15.65 -6.28
C ILE A 69 -17.37 15.40 -7.74
N LYS A 70 -18.34 16.15 -8.28
CA LYS A 70 -18.74 16.03 -9.69
C LYS A 70 -17.58 16.28 -10.65
N ALA A 71 -16.80 17.33 -10.42
CA ALA A 71 -15.65 17.66 -11.26
C ALA A 71 -14.56 16.57 -11.22
N CYS A 72 -14.35 15.92 -10.07
CA CYS A 72 -13.39 14.82 -9.94
C CYS A 72 -13.91 13.55 -10.63
N GLN A 73 -15.18 13.20 -10.41
CA GLN A 73 -15.83 12.06 -11.08
C GLN A 73 -15.74 12.21 -12.60
N GLN A 74 -16.11 13.38 -13.14
CA GLN A 74 -16.00 13.67 -14.57
C GLN A 74 -14.56 13.59 -15.09
N ALA A 75 -13.57 14.01 -14.29
CA ALA A 75 -12.17 13.93 -14.65
C ALA A 75 -11.67 12.49 -14.70
N VAL A 76 -12.05 11.66 -13.72
CA VAL A 76 -11.72 10.23 -13.70
C VAL A 76 -12.42 9.53 -14.86
N ASP A 77 -13.73 9.73 -15.03
CA ASP A 77 -14.57 9.09 -16.05
C ASP A 77 -14.20 9.50 -17.49
N GLY A 78 -13.79 10.76 -17.67
CA GLY A 78 -13.40 11.29 -18.97
C GLY A 78 -11.96 10.99 -19.41
N SER A 79 -11.15 10.36 -18.56
CA SER A 79 -9.73 10.07 -18.86
C SER A 79 -9.48 8.59 -19.07
N THR A 80 -8.58 8.24 -19.98
CA THR A 80 -8.05 6.87 -20.12
C THR A 80 -7.06 6.53 -18.99
N ALA A 81 -6.83 5.24 -18.72
CA ALA A 81 -5.82 4.82 -17.73
C ALA A 81 -4.41 5.36 -18.05
N SER A 82 -4.02 5.39 -19.32
CA SER A 82 -2.73 5.95 -19.75
C SER A 82 -2.63 7.46 -19.46
N GLU A 83 -3.71 8.21 -19.65
CA GLU A 83 -3.75 9.64 -19.30
C GLU A 83 -3.69 9.84 -17.79
N LEU A 84 -4.38 9.03 -17.00
CA LEU A 84 -4.32 9.08 -15.54
C LEU A 84 -2.91 8.77 -15.03
N GLU A 85 -2.30 7.69 -15.51
CA GLU A 85 -0.94 7.30 -15.14
C GLU A 85 0.08 8.42 -15.44
N ARG A 86 0.05 8.96 -16.66
CA ARG A 86 1.02 9.98 -17.11
C ARG A 86 0.80 11.35 -16.45
N ASN A 87 -0.45 11.77 -16.26
CA ASN A 87 -0.74 13.13 -15.79
C ASN A 87 -0.74 13.27 -14.27
N LEU A 88 -1.08 12.22 -13.54
CA LEU A 88 -1.18 12.29 -12.08
C LEU A 88 0.19 12.13 -11.40
N GLY A 89 1.12 11.42 -12.03
CA GLY A 89 2.46 11.20 -11.49
C GLY A 89 2.44 10.61 -10.08
N ILE A 90 1.45 9.75 -9.80
CA ILE A 90 1.23 9.13 -8.48
C ILE A 90 2.50 8.39 -8.07
N GLY A 91 2.98 8.64 -6.86
CA GLY A 91 4.19 7.99 -6.37
C GLY A 91 5.51 8.59 -6.85
N CYS A 92 5.47 9.58 -7.74
CA CYS A 92 6.67 10.21 -8.29
C CYS A 92 7.11 11.43 -7.46
N CYS A 93 8.43 11.61 -7.35
CA CYS A 93 9.05 12.64 -6.50
C CYS A 93 9.40 13.93 -7.24
N TYR A 94 9.22 13.99 -8.56
CA TYR A 94 9.79 15.04 -9.41
C TYR A 94 8.89 15.44 -10.58
N SER A 95 7.66 15.87 -10.29
CA SER A 95 6.86 16.76 -11.14
C SER A 95 5.42 16.75 -10.66
N SER A 96 4.90 17.89 -10.20
CA SER A 96 3.47 18.14 -10.40
C SER A 96 3.32 18.51 -11.87
N ASN A 97 2.82 17.58 -12.70
CA ASN A 97 2.34 17.99 -14.02
C ASN A 97 1.21 18.96 -13.77
N ASP A 98 1.30 20.23 -14.21
CA ASP A 98 0.30 21.27 -13.95
C ASP A 98 -0.98 21.10 -14.81
N SER A 99 -1.33 19.83 -15.06
CA SER A 99 -2.49 19.41 -15.82
C SER A 99 -3.78 19.69 -15.04
N ASP A 100 -4.87 19.89 -15.78
CA ASP A 100 -6.20 20.04 -15.17
C ASP A 100 -6.59 18.80 -14.34
N LEU A 101 -6.12 17.61 -14.73
CA LEU A 101 -6.33 16.36 -14.00
C LEU A 101 -5.61 16.36 -12.64
N SER A 102 -4.34 16.74 -12.59
CA SER A 102 -3.58 16.74 -11.33
C SER A 102 -4.14 17.76 -10.34
N ARG A 103 -4.55 18.95 -10.79
CA ARG A 103 -5.17 19.99 -9.94
C ARG A 103 -6.49 19.52 -9.30
N LYS A 104 -7.19 18.60 -9.96
CA LYS A 104 -8.44 18.01 -9.47
C LYS A 104 -8.20 16.81 -8.56
N LEU A 105 -7.29 15.91 -8.95
CA LEU A 105 -7.21 14.57 -8.37
C LEU A 105 -6.05 14.37 -7.39
N VAL A 106 -5.00 15.18 -7.47
CA VAL A 106 -3.74 14.97 -6.73
C VAL A 106 -3.51 16.05 -5.69
N ARG A 107 -2.90 15.66 -4.58
CA ARG A 107 -2.25 16.52 -3.61
C ARG A 107 -0.76 16.19 -3.55
N VAL A 108 0.04 17.19 -3.26
CA VAL A 108 1.45 17.02 -2.97
C VAL A 108 1.61 16.90 -1.46
N VAL A 109 2.17 15.80 -0.99
CA VAL A 109 2.57 15.63 0.40
C VAL A 109 4.09 15.66 0.50
N ARG A 110 4.62 16.20 1.60
CA ARG A 110 6.05 16.13 1.87
C ARG A 110 6.33 14.85 2.64
N VAL A 111 7.27 14.05 2.14
CA VAL A 111 7.64 12.79 2.75
C VAL A 111 9.13 12.78 3.07
N ARG A 112 9.46 12.20 4.22
CA ARG A 112 10.85 12.01 4.65
C ARG A 112 11.16 10.53 4.63
N ARG A 113 11.99 10.10 3.69
CA ARG A 113 12.45 8.71 3.58
C ARG A 113 13.80 8.57 4.26
N GLY A 114 13.87 7.80 5.35
CA GLY A 114 15.13 7.53 6.09
C GLY A 114 15.87 8.79 6.54
N ASN A 115 17.20 8.80 6.35
CA ASN A 115 18.09 9.89 6.78
C ASN A 115 18.19 11.05 5.77
N SER A 116 17.33 11.09 4.74
CA SER A 116 17.44 12.04 3.62
C SER A 116 16.38 13.15 3.60
N ILE A 117 16.70 14.16 2.79
CA ILE A 117 15.99 15.40 2.45
C ILE A 117 14.49 15.14 2.19
N GLU A 118 13.64 16.06 2.67
CA GLU A 118 12.20 16.05 2.38
C GLU A 118 11.98 16.05 0.87
N SER A 119 11.23 15.07 0.38
CA SER A 119 10.86 14.96 -1.04
C SER A 119 9.35 15.16 -1.18
N PRO A 120 8.87 15.90 -2.18
CA PRO A 120 7.44 15.94 -2.48
C PRO A 120 7.00 14.59 -3.06
N LEU A 121 5.79 14.17 -2.75
CA LEU A 121 5.17 12.97 -3.30
C LEU A 121 3.74 13.31 -3.73
N ASN A 122 3.41 12.97 -4.97
CA ASN A 122 2.05 13.08 -5.46
C ASN A 122 1.21 11.91 -4.95
N LEU A 123 0.15 12.22 -4.21
CA LEU A 123 -0.87 11.27 -3.77
C LEU A 123 -2.23 11.74 -4.25
N LEU A 124 -3.18 10.82 -4.34
CA LEU A 124 -4.56 11.20 -4.61
C LEU A 124 -5.11 12.01 -3.43
N VAL A 125 -5.98 12.96 -3.75
CA VAL A 125 -6.41 14.01 -2.81
C VAL A 125 -7.26 13.45 -1.66
N SER A 126 -7.98 12.35 -1.90
CA SER A 126 -8.92 11.76 -0.93
C SER A 126 -9.00 10.23 -1.05
N PRO A 127 -9.37 9.53 0.04
CA PRO A 127 -9.61 8.09 0.00
C PRO A 127 -10.69 7.64 -0.99
N HIS A 128 -11.70 8.47 -1.26
CA HIS A 128 -12.70 8.19 -2.29
C HIS A 128 -12.07 8.13 -3.67
N LEU A 129 -11.31 9.18 -4.03
CA LEU A 129 -10.68 9.30 -5.33
C LEU A 129 -9.52 8.31 -5.50
N GLU A 130 -8.86 7.94 -4.41
CA GLU A 130 -7.96 6.78 -4.36
C GLU A 130 -8.65 5.52 -4.87
N ARG A 131 -9.78 5.14 -4.27
CA ARG A 131 -10.51 3.93 -4.69
C ARG A 131 -10.97 4.00 -6.14
N GLU A 132 -11.52 5.13 -6.54
CA GLU A 132 -12.10 5.31 -7.86
C GLU A 132 -11.02 5.28 -8.96
N THR A 133 -9.97 6.08 -8.81
CA THR A 133 -8.87 6.18 -9.78
C THR A 133 -8.09 4.87 -9.84
N LEU A 134 -7.76 4.27 -8.69
CA LEU A 134 -6.97 3.03 -8.66
C LEU A 134 -7.77 1.83 -9.15
N SER A 135 -9.09 1.77 -8.89
CA SER A 135 -9.96 0.74 -9.47
C SER A 135 -9.99 0.83 -11.00
N ARG A 136 -10.07 2.06 -11.54
CA ARG A 136 -10.04 2.26 -12.98
C ARG A 136 -8.70 1.82 -13.60
N LEU A 137 -7.59 2.21 -12.98
CA LEU A 137 -6.25 1.77 -13.39
C LEU A 137 -6.12 0.24 -13.31
N GLU A 138 -6.61 -0.39 -12.24
CA GLU A 138 -6.62 -1.85 -12.05
C GLU A 138 -7.37 -2.57 -13.17
N ASN A 139 -8.51 -2.03 -13.61
CA ASN A 139 -9.37 -2.65 -14.63
C ASN A 139 -8.84 -2.48 -16.06
N GLU A 140 -8.17 -1.37 -16.37
CA GLU A 140 -7.72 -1.05 -17.73
C GLU A 140 -6.26 -1.44 -18.01
N MET A 141 -5.39 -1.43 -17.00
CA MET A 141 -3.98 -1.78 -17.17
C MET A 141 -3.78 -3.29 -17.21
N LYS A 142 -2.65 -3.73 -17.82
CA LYS A 142 -2.21 -5.12 -17.62
C LYS A 142 -1.88 -5.33 -16.15
N GLN A 143 -2.17 -6.54 -15.64
CA GLN A 143 -1.92 -6.88 -14.24
C GLN A 143 -0.46 -6.64 -13.82
N SER A 144 0.51 -6.96 -14.68
CA SER A 144 1.93 -6.69 -14.43
C SER A 144 2.20 -5.20 -14.25
N ASP A 145 1.66 -4.38 -15.15
CA ASP A 145 1.91 -2.94 -15.20
C ASP A 145 1.28 -2.26 -13.98
N PHE A 146 0.07 -2.69 -13.60
CA PHE A 146 -0.59 -2.24 -12.38
C PHE A 146 0.19 -2.62 -11.10
N ILE A 147 0.74 -3.84 -11.02
CA ILE A 147 1.58 -4.25 -9.89
C ILE A 147 2.83 -3.37 -9.81
N PHE A 148 3.52 -3.14 -10.93
CA PHE A 148 4.69 -2.25 -10.96
C PHE A 148 4.34 -0.82 -10.55
N PHE A 149 3.19 -0.31 -11.01
CA PHE A 149 2.67 0.98 -10.63
C PHE A 149 2.46 1.08 -9.10
N VAL A 150 1.75 0.12 -8.48
CA VAL A 150 1.52 0.10 -7.02
C VAL A 150 2.84 -0.02 -6.24
N LEU A 151 3.79 -0.81 -6.73
CA LEU A 151 5.12 -0.95 -6.11
C LEU A 151 5.90 0.38 -6.11
N GLY A 152 5.68 1.26 -7.08
CA GLY A 152 6.33 2.57 -7.17
C GLY A 152 6.09 3.46 -5.94
N PHE A 153 4.95 3.31 -5.28
CA PHE A 153 4.57 4.07 -4.09
C PHE A 153 4.12 3.18 -2.93
N TRP A 154 4.68 1.98 -2.83
CA TRP A 154 4.26 0.96 -1.87
C TRP A 154 4.13 1.45 -0.42
N ASP A 155 5.02 2.35 0.02
CA ASP A 155 4.99 2.94 1.37
C ASP A 155 3.71 3.76 1.66
N TYR A 156 3.00 4.17 0.60
CA TYR A 156 1.78 4.98 0.62
C TYR A 156 0.60 4.31 -0.09
N ALA A 157 0.80 3.08 -0.58
CA ALA A 157 -0.26 2.35 -1.25
C ALA A 157 -1.37 2.02 -0.24
N PRO A 158 -2.66 2.20 -0.62
CA PRO A 158 -3.77 1.79 0.22
C PRO A 158 -3.65 0.32 0.67
N PRO A 159 -3.90 -0.01 1.95
CA PRO A 159 -3.71 -1.37 2.47
C PRO A 159 -4.48 -2.46 1.72
N TYR A 160 -5.66 -2.12 1.18
CA TYR A 160 -6.45 -3.06 0.40
C TYR A 160 -5.78 -3.43 -0.94
N LEU A 161 -5.02 -2.53 -1.55
CA LEU A 161 -4.22 -2.82 -2.75
C LEU A 161 -2.99 -3.64 -2.41
N ILE A 162 -2.33 -3.33 -1.29
CA ILE A 162 -1.21 -4.12 -0.80
C ILE A 162 -1.63 -5.59 -0.64
N GLY A 163 -2.75 -5.86 0.01
CA GLY A 163 -3.27 -7.22 0.19
C GLY A 163 -3.55 -7.93 -1.13
N LYS A 164 -4.16 -7.25 -2.11
CA LYS A 164 -4.42 -7.80 -3.45
C LYS A 164 -3.14 -8.07 -4.24
N CYS A 165 -2.22 -7.11 -4.27
CA CYS A 165 -0.99 -7.18 -5.07
C CYS A 165 0.07 -8.07 -4.44
N ALA A 166 0.04 -8.28 -3.12
CA ALA A 166 1.07 -9.05 -2.40
C ALA A 166 1.23 -10.46 -2.99
N VAL A 167 0.14 -11.19 -3.19
CA VAL A 167 0.20 -12.57 -3.72
C VAL A 167 0.87 -12.59 -5.10
N SER A 168 0.42 -11.73 -6.02
CA SER A 168 0.99 -11.64 -7.36
C SER A 168 2.44 -11.16 -7.35
N ALA A 169 2.81 -10.22 -6.48
CA ALA A 169 4.17 -9.75 -6.32
C ALA A 169 5.09 -10.88 -5.82
N PHE A 170 4.65 -11.69 -4.84
CA PHE A 170 5.42 -12.84 -4.35
C PHE A 170 5.57 -13.97 -5.37
N LEU A 171 4.72 -14.04 -6.39
CA LEU A 171 4.86 -14.99 -7.49
C LEU A 171 5.71 -14.45 -8.65
N ASN A 172 6.06 -13.15 -8.64
CA ASN A 172 6.87 -12.54 -9.68
C ASN A 172 8.37 -12.81 -9.41
N GLU A 173 9.02 -13.53 -10.32
CA GLU A 173 10.42 -13.97 -10.17
C GLU A 173 11.40 -12.80 -10.10
N ASP A 174 11.21 -11.77 -10.92
CA ASP A 174 12.06 -10.58 -10.95
C ASP A 174 11.96 -9.79 -9.65
N PHE A 175 10.73 -9.64 -9.13
CA PHE A 175 10.48 -9.02 -7.83
C PHE A 175 11.16 -9.81 -6.71
N LEU A 176 10.93 -11.13 -6.64
CA LEU A 176 11.59 -11.99 -5.66
C LEU A 176 13.11 -11.88 -5.73
N ARG A 177 13.68 -11.87 -6.93
CA ARG A 177 15.13 -11.70 -7.15
C ARG A 177 15.62 -10.35 -6.62
N ALA A 178 14.89 -9.27 -6.86
CA ALA A 178 15.21 -7.92 -6.38
C ALA A 178 15.08 -7.77 -4.86
N ILE A 179 14.07 -8.40 -4.23
CA ILE A 179 13.86 -8.31 -2.79
C ILE A 179 14.63 -9.36 -2.00
N ARG A 180 15.08 -10.46 -2.61
CA ARG A 180 15.85 -11.55 -1.93
C ARG A 180 17.03 -11.01 -1.14
N ILE A 181 17.72 -9.99 -1.66
CA ILE A 181 18.86 -9.35 -1.00
C ILE A 181 18.46 -8.44 0.18
N LYS A 182 17.17 -8.03 0.25
CA LYS A 182 16.62 -7.14 1.28
C LYS A 182 15.78 -7.87 2.33
N ILE A 183 15.25 -9.06 2.03
CA ILE A 183 14.50 -9.87 2.99
C ILE A 183 15.48 -10.35 4.07
N LYS A 184 15.24 -9.92 5.31
CA LYS A 184 15.83 -10.54 6.50
C LYS A 184 14.80 -11.52 7.05
N GLU A 185 15.25 -12.72 7.42
CA GLU A 185 14.42 -13.66 8.16
C GLU A 185 13.89 -12.97 9.43
N LEU A 186 12.56 -12.84 9.53
CA LEU A 186 11.94 -12.33 10.75
C LEU A 186 12.10 -13.42 11.81
N ARG A 187 13.08 -13.25 12.70
CA ARG A 187 13.18 -14.10 13.88
C ARG A 187 11.95 -13.85 14.76
N PRO A 188 11.16 -14.87 15.11
CA PRO A 188 10.10 -14.73 16.08
C PRO A 188 10.69 -14.14 17.38
N PRO A 189 10.06 -13.11 17.98
CA PRO A 189 10.49 -12.63 19.27
C PRO A 189 10.30 -13.76 20.29
N GLY A 190 11.41 -14.27 20.82
CA GLY A 190 11.40 -15.24 21.91
C GLY A 190 11.45 -16.72 21.49
N ARG A 191 12.37 -17.11 20.60
CA ARG A 191 12.88 -18.49 20.66
C ARG A 191 13.71 -18.60 21.96
N ARG A 192 13.06 -18.97 23.06
CA ARG A 192 13.77 -19.55 24.21
C ARG A 192 14.65 -20.66 23.66
N GLU A 193 15.88 -20.74 24.15
CA GLU A 193 16.76 -21.88 23.87
C GLU A 193 15.94 -23.18 23.94
N PRO A 194 16.14 -24.10 22.98
CA PRO A 194 15.44 -25.38 23.01
C PRO A 194 15.59 -25.95 24.41
N HIS A 195 14.49 -26.05 25.16
CA HIS A 195 14.55 -26.65 26.48
C HIS A 195 15.08 -28.06 26.27
N ARG A 196 16.17 -28.39 26.98
CA ARG A 196 16.90 -29.68 26.95
C ARG A 196 16.04 -30.91 27.26
N CYS A 197 14.71 -30.77 27.32
CA CYS A 197 13.75 -31.84 27.55
C CYS A 197 13.40 -32.62 26.27
N THR A 198 13.63 -32.09 25.06
CA THR A 198 13.39 -32.85 23.81
C THR A 198 14.58 -33.71 23.37
N GLU A 199 15.79 -33.47 23.88
CA GLU A 199 16.95 -34.33 23.61
C GLU A 199 16.87 -35.66 24.37
N ARG A 200 16.22 -35.68 25.54
CA ARG A 200 16.09 -36.90 26.37
C ARG A 200 15.02 -37.85 25.85
N ALA A 201 13.94 -37.33 25.26
CA ALA A 201 12.88 -38.13 24.64
C ALA A 201 13.36 -38.87 23.38
N LEU A 202 14.09 -38.18 22.50
CA LEU A 202 14.70 -38.79 21.31
C LEU A 202 15.79 -39.82 21.66
N ARG A 203 16.57 -39.59 22.73
CA ARG A 203 17.54 -40.59 23.21
C ARG A 203 16.88 -41.82 23.83
N HIS A 204 15.74 -41.67 24.50
CA HIS A 204 15.02 -42.81 25.09
C HIS A 204 14.38 -43.70 24.01
N GLU A 205 13.79 -43.11 22.96
CA GLU A 205 13.25 -43.85 21.81
C GLU A 205 14.35 -44.58 21.00
N LEU A 206 15.51 -43.96 20.82
CA LEU A 206 16.64 -44.59 20.10
C LEU A 206 17.30 -45.74 20.88
N HIS A 207 17.33 -45.66 22.22
CA HIS A 207 17.80 -46.78 23.06
C HIS A 207 16.78 -47.92 23.13
N GLN A 208 15.48 -47.63 23.11
CA GLN A 208 14.44 -48.66 23.11
C GLN A 208 14.37 -49.43 21.78
N LYS A 209 14.67 -48.78 20.65
CA LYS A 209 14.80 -49.46 19.34
C LYS A 209 16.09 -50.28 19.17
N ARG A 210 17.15 -50.02 19.95
CA ARG A 210 18.41 -50.80 19.91
C ARG A 210 18.45 -52.01 20.85
N GLY A 211 17.48 -52.14 21.77
CA GLY A 211 17.42 -53.25 22.74
C GLY A 211 16.60 -54.48 22.30
N SER A 212 15.88 -54.42 21.17
CA SER A 212 14.98 -55.51 20.74
C SER A 212 15.52 -56.42 19.63
N THR A 213 16.80 -56.33 19.27
CA THR A 213 17.44 -57.27 18.33
C THR A 213 18.37 -58.22 19.05
N ALA A 214 17.82 -59.21 19.75
CA ALA A 214 18.52 -60.46 20.06
C ALA A 214 17.54 -61.54 20.55
N THR A 215 17.08 -62.41 19.63
CA THR A 215 16.94 -63.88 19.81
C THR A 215 16.15 -64.48 18.65
N GLY A 216 16.74 -65.45 17.92
CA GLY A 216 15.97 -66.49 17.20
C GLY A 216 16.17 -66.59 15.68
N THR A 217 17.19 -67.35 15.29
CA THR A 217 17.50 -68.08 14.03
C THR A 217 16.33 -68.79 13.29
N PRO A 218 16.51 -69.40 12.09
CA PRO A 218 17.38 -69.11 10.95
C PRO A 218 16.66 -69.15 9.57
N PHE A 219 17.41 -68.76 8.54
CA PHE A 219 17.13 -68.89 7.11
C PHE A 219 16.75 -70.33 6.68
N GLN A 220 15.73 -70.48 5.83
CA GLN A 220 15.54 -71.65 4.97
C GLN A 220 15.27 -71.24 3.51
N SER A 221 15.89 -72.02 2.62
CA SER A 221 16.06 -71.91 1.18
C SER A 221 14.86 -72.33 0.34
N GLY A 222 14.79 -71.84 -0.90
CA GLY A 222 14.05 -72.45 -2.03
C GLY A 222 13.83 -71.44 -3.16
N CYS A 223 14.75 -71.31 -4.12
CA CYS A 223 14.78 -72.04 -5.41
C CYS A 223 13.61 -71.70 -6.35
N TYR A 224 13.86 -70.85 -7.36
CA TYR A 224 13.73 -71.19 -8.80
C TYR A 224 14.51 -70.13 -9.61
N GLY A 225 15.45 -70.61 -10.43
CA GLY A 225 16.23 -69.82 -11.38
C GLY A 225 15.65 -69.89 -12.81
N PRO A 226 16.46 -69.72 -13.87
CA PRO A 226 16.43 -68.54 -14.76
C PRO A 226 16.17 -68.91 -16.24
N LEU A 227 16.08 -67.91 -17.13
CA LEU A 227 16.38 -67.90 -18.60
C LEU A 227 15.76 -66.60 -19.17
N GLY A 228 16.36 -65.77 -20.03
CA GLY A 228 17.60 -65.75 -20.78
C GLY A 228 17.54 -64.50 -21.70
N ALA A 229 18.70 -63.93 -22.02
CA ALA A 229 18.86 -62.76 -22.89
C ALA A 229 18.70 -63.09 -24.39
N VAL A 230 18.30 -62.10 -25.20
CA VAL A 230 19.07 -61.54 -26.34
C VAL A 230 18.74 -60.05 -26.44
#